data_AF-A0A7X6PUK9-F1
#
_entry.id   AF-A0A7X6PUK9-F1
#
_cell.length_a   1.000
_cell.length_b   1.000
_cell.length_c   1.000
_cell.angle_alpha   90.00
_cell.angle_beta   90.00
_cell.angle_gamma   90.00
#
_symmetry.space_group_name_H-M   'P 1'
#
loop_
_entity.id
_entity.type
_entity.pdbx_description
1 polymer ?
#
loop_
_entity_poly.entity_id
_entity_poly.type
_entity_poly.pdbx_seq_one_letter_code
_entity_poly.pdbx_strand_id
1 'polypeptide(L)'
;LKTLADVGLGYIKLGQSATTLSGGEAQRIKLARELSKRGTGKTLYLLDEPTTGLHFEDIRKLIEVLRYLVSLNNTVIVIEHNLDVIKTADYIIDLGPEGGDAGGNIVAAGTPEEIVKEERSYTGAYLKKVLN
;
A
#
# COMPACT_ATOMS: atom_id res chain seq x y z
N LEU A 1 -6.99 6.86 20.53
CA LEU A 1 -6.31 8.16 20.30
C LEU A 1 -4.91 7.98 19.71
N LYS A 2 -4.04 7.11 20.27
CA LYS A 2 -2.71 6.80 19.71
C LYS A 2 -2.75 6.41 18.22
N THR A 3 -3.65 5.50 17.85
CA THR A 3 -3.77 4.98 16.48
C THR A 3 -4.10 6.03 15.39
N LEU A 4 -4.86 7.09 15.72
CA LEU A 4 -5.13 8.18 14.76
C LEU A 4 -3.88 9.04 14.55
N ALA A 5 -3.08 9.25 15.59
CA ALA A 5 -1.80 9.92 15.46
C ALA A 5 -0.79 9.06 14.67
N ASP A 6 -0.78 7.74 14.90
CA ASP A 6 0.11 6.79 14.23
C ASP A 6 -0.13 6.74 12.71
N VAL A 7 -1.36 6.95 12.24
CA VAL A 7 -1.67 7.08 10.79
C VAL A 7 -1.50 8.51 10.26
N GLY A 8 -0.96 9.43 11.04
CA GLY A 8 -0.72 10.83 10.64
C GLY A 8 -1.93 11.76 10.71
N LEU A 9 -3.02 11.36 11.37
CA LEU A 9 -4.27 12.13 11.50
C LEU A 9 -4.43 12.82 12.85
N GLY A 10 -3.34 13.07 13.58
CA GLY A 10 -3.37 13.72 14.89
C GLY A 10 -3.94 15.15 14.89
N TYR A 11 -4.03 15.79 13.72
CA TYR A 11 -4.56 17.15 13.55
C TYR A 11 -6.08 17.21 13.32
N ILE A 12 -6.74 16.08 13.04
CA ILE A 12 -8.19 16.04 12.80
C ILE A 12 -8.94 16.28 14.12
N LYS A 13 -9.94 17.17 14.09
CA LYS A 13 -10.79 17.44 15.25
C LYS A 13 -11.85 16.35 15.39
N LEU A 14 -12.09 15.89 16.63
CA LEU A 14 -13.22 15.00 16.93
C LEU A 14 -14.54 15.69 16.55
N GLY A 15 -15.39 15.00 15.80
CA GLY A 15 -16.66 15.54 15.28
C GLY A 15 -16.54 16.35 14.00
N GLN A 16 -15.35 16.44 13.38
CA GLN A 16 -15.20 17.04 12.05
C GLN A 16 -16.07 16.30 11.03
N SER A 17 -16.78 17.06 10.19
CA SER A 17 -17.69 16.49 9.19
C SER A 17 -16.92 15.62 8.19
N ALA A 18 -17.43 14.42 7.92
CA ALA A 18 -16.85 13.51 6.93
C ALA A 18 -16.77 14.14 5.52
N THR A 19 -17.66 15.08 5.20
CA THR A 19 -17.66 15.81 3.92
C THR A 19 -16.50 16.79 3.76
N THR A 20 -15.78 17.10 4.84
CA THR A 20 -14.61 18.00 4.83
C THR A 20 -13.29 17.25 4.78
N LEU A 21 -13.32 15.92 4.79
CA LEU A 21 -12.14 15.08 4.70
C LEU A 21 -11.76 14.89 3.23
N SER A 22 -10.48 15.02 2.93
CA SER A 22 -9.89 14.51 1.70
C SER A 22 -10.05 12.99 1.61
N GLY A 23 -9.99 12.45 0.39
CA GLY A 23 -10.00 10.98 0.19
C GLY A 23 -8.91 10.26 0.98
N GLY A 24 -7.70 10.83 1.01
CA GLY A 24 -6.57 10.30 1.78
C GLY A 24 -6.78 10.34 3.30
N GLU A 25 -7.48 11.34 3.84
CA GLU A 25 -7.86 11.36 5.25
C GLU A 25 -8.93 10.31 5.57
N ALA A 26 -9.97 10.19 4.74
CA ALA A 26 -11.01 9.19 4.92
C ALA A 26 -10.43 7.76 4.93
N GLN A 27 -9.49 7.49 4.03
CA GLN A 27 -8.80 6.21 3.97
C GLN A 27 -7.93 5.94 5.20
N ARG A 28 -7.16 6.92 5.66
CA ARG A 28 -6.35 6.80 6.89
C ARG A 28 -7.21 6.62 8.14
N ILE A 29 -8.40 7.22 8.22
CA ILE A 29 -9.37 6.95 9.30
C ILE A 29 -9.80 5.48 9.27
N LYS A 30 -10.08 4.93 8.08
CA LYS A 30 -10.43 3.51 7.92
C LYS A 30 -9.30 2.59 8.40
N LEU A 31 -8.05 2.89 8.02
CA LEU A 31 -6.86 2.18 8.49
C LEU A 31 -6.70 2.28 10.02
N ALA A 32 -6.83 3.47 10.61
CA ALA A 32 -6.75 3.65 12.05
C ALA A 32 -7.83 2.87 12.80
N ARG A 33 -9.04 2.80 12.25
CA ARG A 33 -10.13 1.99 12.80
C ARG A 33 -9.76 0.51 12.80
N GLU A 34 -9.20 -0.01 11.71
CA GLU A 34 -8.77 -1.41 11.64
C GLU A 34 -7.63 -1.73 12.61
N LEU A 35 -6.62 -0.85 12.69
CA LEU A 35 -5.52 -0.96 13.65
C LEU A 35 -5.98 -0.93 15.12
N SER A 36 -7.11 -0.27 15.40
CA SER A 36 -7.66 -0.21 16.76
C SER A 36 -8.37 -1.49 17.20
N LYS A 37 -8.69 -2.39 16.26
CA LYS A 37 -9.33 -3.67 16.58
C LYS A 37 -8.31 -4.62 17.20
N ARG A 38 -8.77 -5.49 18.11
CA ARG A 38 -7.94 -6.60 18.60
C ARG A 38 -7.65 -7.54 17.43
N GLY A 39 -6.40 -7.54 16.98
CA GLY A 39 -5.95 -8.43 15.92
C GLY A 39 -6.00 -9.89 16.35
N THR A 40 -6.47 -10.75 15.46
CA THR A 40 -6.39 -12.21 15.60
C THR A 40 -5.05 -12.77 15.08
N GLY A 41 -4.27 -11.92 14.41
CA GLY A 41 -3.03 -12.29 13.72
C GLY A 41 -3.24 -13.25 12.55
N LYS A 42 -4.44 -13.24 11.96
CA LYS A 42 -4.84 -14.10 10.83
C LYS A 42 -5.82 -13.39 9.90
N THR A 43 -5.72 -12.06 9.81
CA THR A 43 -6.57 -11.25 8.94
C THR A 43 -5.86 -11.01 7.60
N LEU A 44 -6.61 -11.09 6.51
CA LEU A 44 -6.16 -10.66 5.18
C LEU A 44 -6.69 -9.24 4.93
N TYR A 45 -5.78 -8.30 4.72
CA TYR A 45 -6.09 -6.94 4.30
C TYR A 45 -5.88 -6.81 2.80
N LEU A 46 -6.92 -6.39 2.06
CA LEU A 46 -6.84 -6.06 0.64
C LEU A 46 -7.06 -4.55 0.49
N LEU A 47 -6.09 -3.86 -0.10
CA LEU A 47 -6.14 -2.42 -0.35
C LEU A 47 -5.99 -2.14 -1.84
N ASP A 48 -6.88 -1.30 -2.34
CA ASP A 48 -6.90 -0.87 -3.74
C ASP A 48 -6.38 0.56 -3.83
N GLU A 49 -5.23 0.73 -4.48
CA GLU A 49 -4.49 1.99 -4.68
C GLU A 49 -4.47 2.93 -3.46
N PRO A 50 -3.97 2.46 -2.30
CA PRO A 50 -4.05 3.23 -1.07
C PRO A 50 -3.19 4.51 -1.06
N THR A 51 -2.32 4.73 -2.04
CA THR A 51 -1.55 5.97 -2.18
C THR A 51 -2.27 7.07 -2.98
N THR A 52 -3.46 6.80 -3.54
CA THR A 52 -4.19 7.77 -4.36
C THR A 52 -4.42 9.09 -3.60
N GLY A 53 -3.89 10.19 -4.16
CA GLY A 53 -4.03 11.52 -3.58
C GLY A 53 -3.23 11.78 -2.30
N LEU A 54 -2.29 10.89 -1.93
CA LEU A 54 -1.39 11.09 -0.80
C LEU A 54 -0.12 11.84 -1.21
N HIS A 55 0.31 12.77 -0.35
CA HIS A 55 1.62 13.39 -0.46
C HIS A 55 2.73 12.39 -0.06
N PHE A 56 3.96 12.57 -0.54
CA PHE A 56 5.09 11.66 -0.28
C PHE A 56 5.30 11.31 1.20
N GLU A 57 5.09 12.28 2.09
CA GLU A 57 5.23 12.07 3.53
C GLU A 57 4.11 11.19 4.12
N ASP A 58 2.91 11.27 3.56
CA ASP A 58 1.80 10.42 3.97
C ASP A 58 1.96 8.99 3.44
N ILE A 59 2.62 8.82 2.29
CA ILE A 59 2.98 7.49 1.75
C ILE A 59 3.95 6.78 2.70
N ARG A 60 4.95 7.48 3.25
CA ARG A 60 5.87 6.90 4.25
C ARG A 60 5.14 6.38 5.48
N LYS A 61 4.23 7.19 6.03
CA LYS A 61 3.41 6.79 7.18
C LYS A 61 2.51 5.61 6.85
N LEU A 62 1.94 5.58 5.65
CA LEU A 62 1.17 4.43 5.17
C LEU A 62 2.03 3.16 5.15
N ILE A 63 3.23 3.21 4.59
CA ILE A 63 4.15 2.06 4.56
C ILE A 63 4.46 1.56 5.98
N GLU A 64 4.71 2.46 6.94
CA GLU A 64 4.93 2.10 8.36
C GLU A 64 3.71 1.36 8.94
N VAL A 65 2.50 1.85 8.65
CA VAL A 65 1.26 1.21 9.08
C VAL A 65 1.09 -0.17 8.46
N LEU A 66 1.35 -0.33 7.16
CA LEU A 66 1.24 -1.63 6.49
C LEU A 66 2.25 -2.64 7.06
N ARG A 67 3.49 -2.21 7.30
CA ARG A 67 4.51 -3.05 7.97
C ARG A 67 4.11 -3.44 9.38
N TYR A 68 3.50 -2.53 10.12
CA TYR A 68 2.97 -2.84 11.46
C TYR A 68 1.82 -3.86 11.39
N LEU A 69 0.93 -3.80 10.39
CA LEU A 69 -0.10 -4.84 10.20
C LEU A 69 0.52 -6.21 9.95
N VAL A 70 1.57 -6.27 9.13
CA VAL A 70 2.32 -7.51 8.84
C VAL A 70 3.02 -8.03 10.10
N SER A 71 3.64 -7.16 10.90
CA SER A 71 4.32 -7.57 12.14
C SER A 71 3.38 -8.15 13.21
N LEU A 72 2.08 -7.83 13.11
CA LEU A 72 1.01 -8.47 13.88
C LEU A 72 0.56 -9.82 13.31
N ASN A 73 1.35 -10.44 12.42
CA ASN A 73 1.10 -11.72 11.74
C ASN A 73 -0.09 -11.71 10.77
N ASN A 74 -0.50 -10.54 10.27
CA ASN A 74 -1.52 -10.45 9.23
C ASN A 74 -0.90 -10.49 7.82
N THR A 75 -1.72 -10.78 6.82
CA THR A 75 -1.32 -10.68 5.41
C THR A 75 -1.92 -9.40 4.82
N VAL A 76 -1.12 -8.67 4.05
CA VAL A 76 -1.55 -7.45 3.36
C VAL A 76 -1.29 -7.61 1.86
N ILE A 77 -2.33 -7.46 1.06
CA ILE A 77 -2.26 -7.40 -0.40
C ILE A 77 -2.63 -5.98 -0.81
N VAL A 78 -1.79 -5.38 -1.65
CA VAL A 78 -1.98 -4.01 -2.12
C VAL A 78 -1.88 -3.98 -3.63
N ILE A 79 -2.87 -3.35 -4.27
CA ILE A 79 -2.80 -2.95 -5.69
C ILE A 79 -2.17 -1.56 -5.71
N GLU A 80 -1.03 -1.41 -6.37
CA GLU A 80 -0.28 -0.16 -6.38
C GLU A 80 0.42 0.07 -7.71
N HIS A 81 0.60 1.35 -8.03
CA HIS A 81 1.48 1.83 -9.08
C HIS A 81 2.60 2.72 -8.51
N ASN A 82 2.57 3.04 -7.20
CA ASN A 82 3.59 3.86 -6.57
C ASN A 82 4.84 3.03 -6.21
N LEU A 83 5.97 3.38 -6.85
CA LEU A 83 7.24 2.67 -6.66
C LEU A 83 7.79 2.72 -5.22
N ASP A 84 7.46 3.75 -4.43
CA ASP A 84 7.89 3.82 -3.03
C ASP A 84 7.22 2.76 -2.16
N VAL A 85 6.00 2.34 -2.51
CA VAL A 85 5.32 1.22 -1.83
C VAL A 85 5.82 -0.10 -2.40
N ILE A 86 5.83 -0.24 -3.73
CA ILE A 86 6.19 -1.49 -4.43
C ILE A 86 7.58 -1.98 -4.00
N LYS A 87 8.58 -1.09 -3.91
CA LYS A 87 9.95 -1.45 -3.51
C LYS A 87 10.07 -2.00 -2.09
N THR A 88 9.05 -1.79 -1.26
CA THR A 88 9.04 -2.24 0.15
C THR A 88 8.28 -3.55 0.36
N ALA A 89 7.68 -4.10 -0.69
CA ALA A 89 6.93 -5.35 -0.63
C ALA A 89 7.87 -6.55 -0.50
N ASP A 90 7.46 -7.54 0.29
CA ASP A 90 8.17 -8.82 0.41
C ASP A 90 8.00 -9.70 -0.85
N TYR A 91 6.90 -9.49 -1.58
CA TYR A 91 6.55 -10.24 -2.78
C TYR A 91 5.68 -9.40 -3.72
N ILE A 92 5.91 -9.52 -5.02
CA ILE A 92 5.20 -8.79 -6.08
C ILE A 92 4.61 -9.80 -7.06
N ILE A 93 3.40 -9.52 -7.55
CA ILE A 93 2.79 -10.17 -8.70
C ILE A 93 2.58 -9.08 -9.74
N ASP A 94 3.30 -9.15 -10.85
CA ASP A 94 3.21 -8.18 -11.94
C ASP A 94 2.27 -8.70 -13.03
N LEU A 95 1.29 -7.87 -13.39
CA LEU A 95 0.26 -8.21 -14.36
C LEU A 95 0.45 -7.41 -15.65
N GLY A 96 0.19 -8.05 -16.79
CA GLY A 96 0.34 -7.40 -18.09
C GLY A 96 0.40 -8.41 -19.23
N PRO A 97 1.28 -8.22 -20.24
CA PRO A 97 2.22 -7.10 -20.37
C PRO A 97 1.52 -5.76 -20.61
N GLU A 98 0.35 -5.77 -21.25
CA GLU A 98 -0.42 -4.56 -21.57
C GLU A 98 -1.72 -4.51 -20.75
N GLY A 99 -2.52 -3.45 -20.96
CA GLY A 99 -3.89 -3.36 -20.45
C GLY A 99 -4.92 -4.00 -21.39
N GLY A 100 -6.14 -4.24 -20.87
CA GLY A 100 -7.26 -4.75 -21.67
C GLY A 100 -7.04 -6.17 -22.19
N ASP A 101 -7.44 -6.43 -23.45
CA ASP A 101 -7.38 -7.76 -24.08
C ASP A 101 -5.95 -8.29 -24.26
N ALA A 102 -4.96 -7.39 -24.27
CA ALA A 102 -3.54 -7.74 -24.35
C ALA A 102 -2.89 -7.94 -22.96
N GLY A 103 -3.68 -7.86 -21.89
CA GLY A 103 -3.27 -8.04 -20.50
C GLY A 103 -3.75 -9.34 -19.88
N GLY A 104 -3.89 -9.32 -18.55
CA GLY A 104 -4.48 -10.41 -17.77
C GLY A 104 -3.57 -11.60 -17.49
N ASN A 105 -2.28 -11.51 -17.85
CA ASN A 105 -1.30 -12.55 -17.59
C ASN A 105 -0.37 -12.14 -16.44
N ILE A 106 0.13 -13.13 -15.70
CA ILE A 106 1.24 -12.93 -14.77
C ILE A 106 2.52 -12.84 -15.60
N VAL A 107 3.10 -11.64 -15.66
CA VAL A 107 4.35 -11.38 -16.38
C VAL A 107 5.54 -11.84 -15.54
N ALA A 108 5.49 -11.53 -14.24
CA ALA A 108 6.51 -11.86 -13.25
C ALA A 108 5.88 -12.06 -11.88
N ALA A 109 6.49 -12.91 -11.04
CA ALA A 109 6.14 -13.00 -9.64
C ALA A 109 7.38 -13.37 -8.83
N GLY A 110 7.61 -12.68 -7.71
CA GLY A 110 8.84 -12.83 -6.92
C GLY A 110 9.13 -11.65 -6.01
N THR A 111 10.32 -11.60 -5.44
CA THR A 111 10.79 -10.44 -4.67
C THR A 111 11.05 -9.24 -5.59
N PRO A 112 11.10 -8.00 -5.06
CA PRO A 112 11.49 -6.83 -5.84
C PRO A 112 12.77 -7.03 -6.68
N GLU A 113 13.78 -7.70 -6.13
CA GLU A 113 15.05 -8.01 -6.78
C GLU A 113 14.93 -9.06 -7.89
N GLU A 114 13.91 -9.91 -7.85
CA GLU A 114 13.60 -10.86 -8.92
C GLU A 114 12.81 -10.19 -10.04
N ILE A 115 11.83 -9.34 -9.70
CA ILE A 115 11.02 -8.60 -10.68
C ILE A 115 11.88 -7.72 -11.59
N VAL A 116 12.91 -7.04 -11.04
CA VAL A 116 13.81 -6.18 -11.86
C VAL A 116 14.67 -6.94 -12.87
N LYS A 117 14.71 -8.27 -12.80
CA LYS A 117 15.43 -9.13 -13.75
C LYS A 117 14.54 -9.58 -14.91
N GLU A 118 13.21 -9.47 -14.80
CA GLU A 118 12.29 -9.85 -15.87
C GLU A 118 12.17 -8.74 -16.91
N GLU A 119 12.69 -8.99 -18.12
CA GLU A 119 12.72 -8.01 -19.20
C GLU A 119 11.33 -7.65 -19.73
N ARG A 120 10.34 -8.57 -19.60
CA ARG A 120 8.96 -8.33 -20.02
C ARG A 120 8.17 -7.46 -19.04
N SER A 121 8.68 -7.23 -17.83
CA SER A 121 8.00 -6.50 -16.77
C SER A 121 8.27 -5.00 -16.89
N TYR A 122 7.24 -4.22 -17.25
CA TYR A 122 7.31 -2.75 -17.17
C TYR A 122 7.61 -2.31 -15.73
N THR A 123 6.94 -2.94 -14.75
CA THR A 123 7.17 -2.70 -13.32
C THR A 123 8.64 -2.89 -12.96
N GLY A 124 9.27 -4.00 -13.39
CA GLY A 124 10.69 -4.27 -13.18
C GLY A 124 11.60 -3.19 -13.78
N ALA A 125 11.31 -2.73 -14.99
CA ALA A 125 12.09 -1.68 -15.66
C ALA A 125 12.09 -0.34 -14.90
N TYR A 126 10.97 0.03 -14.27
CA TYR A 126 10.87 1.23 -13.44
C TYR A 126 11.42 1.02 -12.02
N LEU A 127 11.11 -0.13 -11.42
CA LEU A 127 11.53 -0.49 -10.06
C LEU A 127 13.06 -0.54 -9.92
N LYS A 128 13.75 -0.98 -10.98
CA LYS A 128 15.22 -0.98 -11.05
C LYS A 128 15.85 0.39 -10.81
N LYS A 129 15.15 1.49 -11.11
CA LYS A 129 15.66 2.86 -10.93
C LYS A 129 15.63 3.31 -9.46
N VAL A 130 14.82 2.66 -8.62
CA VAL A 130 14.56 3.08 -7.22
C VAL A 130 15.02 2.07 -6.17
N LEU A 131 15.52 0.89 -6.59
CA LEU A 131 16.04 -0.17 -5.71
C LEU A 131 17.54 -0.01 -5.38
N ASN A 132 18.23 0.97 -5.96
CA ASN A 132 19.67 1.20 -5.76
C ASN A 132 20.02 1.68 -4.35
#